data_AF-A0A411WFP6-F1
#
_entry.id   AF-A0A411WFP6-F1
#
_cell.length_a   1.000
_cell.length_b   1.000
_cell.length_c   1.000
_cell.angle_alpha   90.00
_cell.angle_beta   90.00
_cell.angle_gamma   90.00
#
_symmetry.space_group_name_H-M   'P 1'
#
loop_
_entity.id
_entity.type
_entity.pdbx_description
1 polymer ?
#
loop_
_entity_poly.entity_id
_entity_poly.type
_entity_poly.pdbx_seq_one_letter_code
_entity_poly.pdbx_strand_id
1 'polypeptide(L)'
;MNLPDYDFTMVSKLFKKSEISTSDIADKAYSLWKKQEYEDAAILFCEAARRMQQESLSKGSHHGEAMNYYIRAAFNFNQAGKYSIAEPMLYEALKYDWPSFLPNDVHMVEWAYSYLLYNAETKSKKEFEILFNEAIQHCNRVGRHFPSIHPQQEALLQIALNLDALECIRHIMNAIQSRKPISRAVKLLLKQAAEKSQLFS
;
A
#
# COMPACT_ATOMS: atom_id res chain seq x y z
N MET A 1 13.94 9.32 2.63
CA MET A 1 12.66 9.63 2.00
C MET A 1 12.93 10.51 0.81
N ASN A 2 12.83 9.95 -0.39
CA ASN A 2 12.88 10.73 -1.62
C ASN A 2 11.45 11.16 -1.97
N LEU A 3 11.09 12.38 -1.58
CA LEU A 3 9.81 12.97 -1.97
C LEU A 3 9.85 13.29 -3.47
N PRO A 4 8.76 13.05 -4.22
CA PRO A 4 8.70 13.47 -5.62
C PRO A 4 8.84 14.99 -5.77
N ASP A 5 9.11 15.47 -6.98
CA ASP A 5 9.04 16.89 -7.27
C ASP A 5 7.57 17.25 -7.57
N TYR A 6 6.96 18.08 -6.74
CA TYR A 6 5.55 18.50 -6.90
C TYR A 6 5.39 19.98 -6.59
N ASP A 7 4.44 20.60 -7.30
CA ASP A 7 4.13 22.01 -7.14
C ASP A 7 3.42 22.28 -5.81
N PHE A 8 4.19 22.71 -4.81
CA PHE A 8 3.69 23.08 -3.49
C PHE A 8 2.72 24.28 -3.52
N THR A 9 2.59 25.02 -4.62
CA THR A 9 1.55 26.06 -4.73
C THR A 9 0.14 25.48 -4.65
N MET A 10 -0.03 24.19 -4.99
CA MET A 10 -1.28 23.44 -4.77
C MET A 10 -1.63 23.35 -3.28
N VAL A 11 -0.64 23.15 -2.41
CA VAL A 11 -0.85 23.10 -0.95
C VAL A 11 -1.44 24.42 -0.46
N SER A 12 -0.86 25.56 -0.86
CA SER A 12 -1.37 26.88 -0.47
C SER A 12 -2.79 27.16 -0.95
N LYS A 13 -3.21 26.61 -2.09
CA LYS A 13 -4.59 26.73 -2.59
C LYS A 13 -5.60 25.91 -1.79
N LEU A 14 -5.15 24.83 -1.15
CA LEU A 14 -6.01 23.91 -0.38
C LEU A 14 -6.31 24.40 1.04
N PHE A 15 -5.64 25.46 1.51
CA PHE A 15 -5.85 26.04 2.83
C PHE A 15 -6.18 27.53 2.75
N LYS A 16 -7.12 27.97 3.61
CA LYS A 16 -7.54 29.37 3.73
C LYS A 16 -6.83 30.13 4.88
N LYS A 17 -6.01 29.44 5.68
CA LYS A 17 -5.35 30.00 6.88
C LYS A 17 -3.87 30.28 6.60
N SER A 18 -3.33 31.31 7.25
CA SER A 18 -1.93 31.74 7.11
C SER A 18 -0.93 30.87 7.90
N GLU A 19 -1.34 30.32 9.04
CA GLU A 19 -0.57 29.34 9.81
C GLU A 19 -1.33 28.01 9.83
N ILE A 20 -0.64 26.94 9.45
CA ILE A 20 -1.19 25.59 9.31
C ILE A 20 -0.16 24.63 9.92
N SER A 21 -0.56 23.87 10.93
CA SER A 21 0.30 22.86 11.55
C SER A 21 0.45 21.62 10.68
N THR A 22 1.46 20.79 10.94
CA THR A 22 1.64 19.50 10.23
C THR A 22 0.44 18.57 10.44
N SER A 23 -0.19 18.58 11.62
CA SER A 23 -1.42 17.82 11.89
C SER A 23 -2.61 18.35 11.09
N ASP A 24 -2.78 19.67 10.96
CA ASP A 24 -3.85 20.24 10.13
C ASP A 24 -3.73 19.80 8.66
N ILE A 25 -2.49 19.69 8.16
CA ILE A 25 -2.21 19.20 6.80
C ILE A 25 -2.59 17.73 6.67
N ALA A 26 -2.17 16.90 7.62
CA ALA A 26 -2.48 15.48 7.63
C ALA A 26 -4.00 15.24 7.74
N ASP A 27 -4.71 15.95 8.62
CA ASP A 27 -6.16 15.84 8.78
C ASP A 27 -6.91 16.20 7.50
N LYS A 28 -6.47 17.26 6.82
CA LYS A 28 -7.02 17.62 5.52
C LYS A 28 -6.72 16.54 4.47
N ALA A 29 -5.51 15.98 4.44
CA ALA A 29 -5.16 14.88 3.54
C ALA A 29 -6.07 13.66 3.77
N TYR A 30 -6.31 13.27 5.03
CA TYR A 30 -7.26 12.21 5.38
C TYR A 30 -8.69 12.54 4.93
N SER A 31 -9.13 13.80 5.08
CA SER A 31 -10.44 14.21 4.60
C SER A 31 -10.57 14.11 3.08
N LEU A 32 -9.53 14.46 2.32
CA LEU A 32 -9.53 14.38 0.86
C LEU A 32 -9.49 12.92 0.39
N TRP A 33 -8.67 12.10 1.03
CA TRP A 33 -8.63 10.65 0.78
C TRP A 33 -10.01 10.00 0.99
N LYS A 34 -10.71 10.33 2.09
CA LYS A 34 -12.09 9.84 2.33
C LYS A 34 -13.08 10.27 1.26
N LYS A 35 -12.84 11.40 0.58
CA LYS A 35 -13.63 11.88 -0.56
C LYS A 35 -13.15 11.34 -1.91
N GLN A 36 -12.13 10.50 -1.91
CA GLN A 36 -11.49 9.95 -3.12
C GLN A 36 -10.81 11.03 -3.98
N GLU A 37 -10.49 12.18 -3.39
CA GLU A 37 -9.67 13.24 -4.00
C GLU A 37 -8.18 12.87 -3.85
N TYR A 38 -7.77 11.79 -4.51
CA TYR A 38 -6.50 11.10 -4.22
C TYR A 38 -5.25 11.89 -4.59
N GLU A 39 -5.23 12.60 -5.72
CA GLU A 39 -4.06 13.38 -6.11
C GLU A 39 -3.80 14.52 -5.12
N ASP A 40 -4.85 15.24 -4.72
CA ASP A 40 -4.75 16.31 -3.71
C ASP A 40 -4.37 15.75 -2.33
N ALA A 41 -4.94 14.61 -1.94
CA ALA A 41 -4.56 13.92 -0.70
C ALA A 41 -3.08 13.52 -0.72
N ALA A 42 -2.56 13.00 -1.84
CA ALA A 42 -1.17 12.62 -1.99
C ALA A 42 -0.23 13.82 -1.80
N ILE A 43 -0.54 14.96 -2.45
CA ILE A 43 0.24 16.20 -2.33
C ILE A 43 0.29 16.68 -0.86
N LEU A 44 -0.85 16.62 -0.14
CA LEU A 44 -0.87 17.03 1.27
C LEU A 44 -0.12 16.05 2.18
N PHE A 45 -0.23 14.73 1.97
CA PHE A 45 0.58 13.77 2.72
C PHE A 45 2.08 13.95 2.47
N CYS A 46 2.46 14.26 1.24
CA CYS A 46 3.82 14.59 0.86
C CYS A 46 4.37 15.82 1.62
N GLU A 47 3.57 16.90 1.71
CA GLU A 47 3.92 18.09 2.50
C GLU A 47 3.99 17.77 4.01
N ALA A 48 3.06 16.97 4.54
CA ALA A 48 3.09 16.54 5.93
C ALA A 48 4.35 15.72 6.25
N ALA A 49 4.74 14.80 5.35
CA ALA A 49 5.98 14.03 5.46
C ALA A 49 7.21 14.94 5.47
N ARG A 50 7.25 15.94 4.58
CA ARG A 50 8.35 16.93 4.49
C ARG A 50 8.50 17.73 5.77
N ARG A 51 7.40 18.29 6.30
CA ARG A 51 7.42 19.09 7.53
C ARG A 51 7.78 18.25 8.74
N MET A 52 7.18 17.06 8.86
CA MET A 52 7.49 16.15 9.96
C MET A 52 8.98 15.75 9.95
N GLN A 53 9.55 15.48 8.78
CA GLN A 53 10.99 15.21 8.67
C GLN A 53 11.85 16.39 9.14
N GLN A 54 11.48 17.63 8.79
CA GLN A 54 12.19 18.84 9.24
C GLN A 54 12.07 19.04 10.76
N GLU A 55 10.88 18.84 11.32
CA GLU A 55 10.63 18.90 12.76
C GLU A 55 11.47 17.85 13.50
N SER A 56 11.51 16.60 13.00
CA SER A 56 12.31 15.52 13.58
C SER A 56 13.81 15.80 13.60
N LEU A 57 14.35 16.38 12.54
CA LEU A 57 15.76 16.77 12.48
C LEU A 57 16.11 17.86 13.51
N SER A 58 15.14 18.71 13.85
CA SER A 58 15.35 19.80 14.82
C SER A 58 15.16 19.38 16.29
N LYS A 59 14.32 18.37 16.56
CA LYS A 59 13.90 17.99 17.93
C LYS A 59 14.27 16.57 18.35
N GLY A 60 14.79 15.74 17.44
CA GLY A 60 15.22 14.36 17.73
C GLY A 60 14.09 13.35 17.94
N SER A 61 12.82 13.71 17.71
CA SER A 61 11.64 12.83 17.85
C SER A 61 10.83 12.75 16.54
N HIS A 62 9.98 11.73 16.35
CA HIS A 62 9.00 11.58 15.25
C HIS A 62 9.46 11.04 13.87
N HIS A 63 10.63 10.38 13.76
CA HIS A 63 11.07 9.78 12.48
C HIS A 63 10.05 8.80 11.86
N GLY A 64 9.26 8.11 12.69
CA GLY A 64 8.19 7.20 12.25
C GLY A 64 7.05 7.91 11.52
N GLU A 65 6.57 9.04 12.06
CA GLU A 65 5.40 9.75 11.51
C GLU A 65 5.66 10.30 10.11
N ALA A 66 6.89 10.78 9.85
CA ALA A 66 7.27 11.25 8.53
C ALA A 66 7.15 10.14 7.46
N MET A 67 7.60 8.92 7.80
CA MET A 67 7.46 7.76 6.92
C MET A 67 6.01 7.29 6.78
N ASN A 68 5.20 7.42 7.85
CA ASN A 68 3.77 7.13 7.79
C ASN A 68 3.05 8.02 6.76
N TYR A 69 3.34 9.33 6.76
CA TYR A 69 2.79 10.24 5.75
C TYR A 69 3.35 9.94 4.36
N TYR A 70 4.64 9.64 4.25
CA TYR A 70 5.29 9.31 2.99
C TYR A 70 4.64 8.12 2.27
N ILE A 71 4.41 7.00 2.99
CA ILE A 71 3.81 5.82 2.37
C ILE A 71 2.33 6.05 2.04
N ARG A 72 1.61 6.85 2.83
CA ARG A 72 0.23 7.24 2.53
C ARG A 72 0.14 8.11 1.28
N ALA A 73 1.11 8.99 1.03
CA ALA A 73 1.20 9.71 -0.22
C ALA A 73 1.34 8.73 -1.41
N ALA A 74 2.21 7.72 -1.28
CA ALA A 74 2.39 6.70 -2.31
C ALA A 74 1.09 5.91 -2.60
N PHE A 75 0.33 5.52 -1.57
CA PHE A 75 -0.97 4.85 -1.75
C PHE A 75 -1.98 5.73 -2.50
N ASN A 76 -1.99 7.04 -2.23
CA ASN A 76 -2.89 7.98 -2.88
C ASN A 76 -2.45 8.28 -4.33
N PHE A 77 -1.14 8.43 -4.60
CA PHE A 77 -0.64 8.49 -5.97
C PHE A 77 -1.00 7.25 -6.78
N ASN A 78 -0.92 6.05 -6.19
CA ASN A 78 -1.33 4.82 -6.85
C ASN A 78 -2.83 4.83 -7.18
N GLN A 79 -3.68 5.21 -6.22
CA GLN A 79 -5.13 5.35 -6.44
C GLN A 79 -5.49 6.45 -7.46
N ALA A 80 -4.66 7.48 -7.61
CA ALA A 80 -4.78 8.51 -8.64
C ALA A 80 -4.22 8.08 -10.02
N GLY A 81 -3.76 6.83 -10.18
CA GLY A 81 -3.16 6.33 -11.42
C GLY A 81 -1.75 6.84 -11.70
N LYS A 82 -1.10 7.51 -10.75
CA LYS A 82 0.28 8.05 -10.88
C LYS A 82 1.31 6.99 -10.48
N TYR A 83 1.27 5.83 -11.14
CA TYR A 83 2.07 4.65 -10.76
C TYR A 83 3.58 4.90 -10.80
N SER A 84 4.07 5.66 -11.79
CA SER A 84 5.50 6.01 -11.92
C SER A 84 6.03 6.85 -10.75
N ILE A 85 5.15 7.60 -10.06
CA ILE A 85 5.47 8.34 -8.85
C ILE A 85 5.36 7.41 -7.63
N ALA A 86 4.29 6.63 -7.54
CA ALA A 86 4.00 5.80 -6.39
C ALA A 86 5.00 4.65 -6.20
N GLU A 87 5.33 3.90 -7.26
CA GLU A 87 6.19 2.71 -7.17
C GLU A 87 7.54 2.93 -6.47
N PRO A 88 8.37 3.90 -6.85
CA PRO A 88 9.64 4.13 -6.17
C PRO A 88 9.44 4.47 -4.69
N MET A 89 8.38 5.21 -4.36
CA MET A 89 8.05 5.53 -2.96
C MET A 89 7.65 4.28 -2.17
N LEU A 90 6.86 3.39 -2.76
CA LEU A 90 6.47 2.13 -2.12
C LEU A 90 7.71 1.26 -1.84
N TYR A 91 8.62 1.12 -2.82
CA TYR A 91 9.87 0.39 -2.61
C TYR A 91 10.78 1.02 -1.56
N GLU A 92 10.83 2.34 -1.45
CA GLU A 92 11.58 3.00 -0.38
C GLU A 92 10.95 2.74 0.99
N ALA A 93 9.62 2.81 1.09
CA ALA A 93 8.89 2.55 2.33
C ALA A 93 9.04 1.09 2.80
N LEU A 94 9.18 0.12 1.89
CA LEU A 94 9.45 -1.28 2.23
C LEU A 94 10.80 -1.51 2.91
N LYS A 95 11.76 -0.58 2.77
CA LYS A 95 13.10 -0.67 3.40
C LYS A 95 13.11 -0.08 4.80
N TYR A 96 12.02 0.54 5.24
CA TYR A 96 11.91 1.18 6.53
C TYR A 96 11.70 0.16 7.66
N ASP A 97 12.29 0.41 8.82
CA ASP A 97 12.16 -0.45 10.00
C ASP A 97 10.84 -0.17 10.75
N TRP A 98 9.72 -0.51 10.10
CA TRP A 98 8.37 -0.30 10.65
C TRP A 98 8.19 -0.86 12.05
N PRO A 99 8.63 -2.10 12.39
CA PRO A 99 8.45 -2.63 13.74
C PRO A 99 9.14 -1.80 14.83
N SER A 100 10.32 -1.26 14.55
CA SER A 100 11.08 -0.48 15.55
C SER A 100 10.50 0.91 15.78
N PHE A 101 9.94 1.55 14.75
CA PHE A 101 9.49 2.95 14.84
C PHE A 101 7.96 3.12 14.93
N LEU A 102 7.20 2.20 14.35
CA LEU A 102 5.73 2.21 14.32
C LEU A 102 5.16 0.78 14.43
N PRO A 103 5.28 0.13 15.60
CA PRO A 103 4.87 -1.27 15.78
C PRO A 103 3.37 -1.51 15.55
N ASN A 104 2.55 -0.45 15.59
CA ASN A 104 1.11 -0.52 15.35
C ASN A 104 0.72 -0.32 13.86
N ASP A 105 1.61 0.23 13.03
CA ASP A 105 1.36 0.50 11.59
C ASP A 105 1.97 -0.59 10.68
N VAL A 106 2.20 -1.77 11.22
CA VAL A 106 2.76 -2.94 10.52
C VAL A 106 1.95 -3.41 9.30
N HIS A 107 0.71 -2.94 9.11
CA HIS A 107 -0.05 -3.17 7.87
C HIS A 107 0.41 -2.29 6.70
N MET A 108 1.16 -1.22 6.93
CA MET A 108 1.66 -0.34 5.86
C MET A 108 2.56 -1.12 4.88
N VAL A 109 3.36 -2.05 5.38
CA VAL A 109 4.19 -2.95 4.56
C VAL A 109 3.32 -3.84 3.65
N GLU A 110 2.27 -4.44 4.21
CA GLU A 110 1.35 -5.30 3.44
C GLU A 110 0.57 -4.51 2.39
N TRP A 111 0.14 -3.28 2.72
CA TRP A 111 -0.50 -2.38 1.75
C TRP A 111 0.46 -2.01 0.62
N ALA A 112 1.72 -1.72 0.93
CA ALA A 112 2.73 -1.40 -0.08
C ALA A 112 2.97 -2.55 -1.05
N TYR A 113 3.15 -3.77 -0.54
CA TYR A 113 3.23 -4.95 -1.39
C TYR A 113 1.97 -5.14 -2.24
N SER A 114 0.79 -4.94 -1.67
CA SER A 114 -0.47 -5.07 -2.41
C SER A 114 -0.55 -4.11 -3.59
N TYR A 115 -0.23 -2.82 -3.39
CA TYR A 115 -0.22 -1.85 -4.49
C TYR A 115 0.83 -2.16 -5.56
N LEU A 116 2.03 -2.60 -5.16
CA LEU A 116 3.05 -3.02 -6.12
C LEU A 116 2.58 -4.26 -6.92
N LEU A 117 1.91 -5.22 -6.27
CA LEU A 117 1.34 -6.40 -6.92
C LEU A 117 0.18 -6.06 -7.86
N TYR A 118 -0.64 -5.07 -7.52
CA TYR A 118 -1.68 -4.55 -8.42
C TYR A 118 -1.06 -3.99 -9.69
N ASN A 119 -0.01 -3.18 -9.55
CA ASN A 119 0.69 -2.64 -10.72
C ASN A 119 1.35 -3.74 -11.57
N ALA A 120 1.87 -4.79 -10.93
CA ALA A 120 2.54 -5.92 -11.59
C ALA A 120 1.60 -6.73 -12.51
N GLU A 121 0.28 -6.64 -12.33
CA GLU A 121 -0.71 -7.24 -13.25
C GLU A 121 -0.47 -6.84 -14.70
N THR A 122 -0.14 -5.57 -14.93
CA THR A 122 0.07 -5.02 -16.28
C THR A 122 1.49 -5.24 -16.81
N LYS A 123 2.41 -5.74 -15.97
CA LYS A 123 3.84 -5.87 -16.30
C LYS A 123 4.18 -7.28 -16.79
N SER A 124 4.14 -8.26 -15.88
CA SER A 124 4.34 -9.67 -16.22
C SER A 124 3.99 -10.60 -15.07
N LYS A 125 3.62 -11.84 -15.40
CA LYS A 125 3.48 -12.95 -14.44
C LYS A 125 4.74 -13.10 -13.57
N LYS A 126 5.93 -13.07 -14.19
CA LYS A 126 7.21 -13.28 -13.49
C LYS A 126 7.47 -12.22 -12.43
N GLU A 127 7.21 -10.95 -12.73
CA GLU A 127 7.39 -9.86 -11.77
C GLU A 127 6.41 -9.97 -10.61
N PHE A 128 5.14 -10.31 -10.90
CA PHE A 128 4.15 -10.58 -9.87
C PHE A 128 4.58 -11.72 -8.94
N GLU A 129 5.04 -12.86 -9.47
CA GLU A 129 5.46 -14.02 -8.68
C GLU A 129 6.68 -13.73 -7.80
N ILE A 130 7.67 -12.99 -8.31
CA ILE A 130 8.85 -12.58 -7.53
C ILE A 130 8.41 -11.68 -6.37
N LEU A 131 7.64 -10.64 -6.67
CA LEU A 131 7.18 -9.69 -5.68
C LEU A 131 6.27 -10.34 -4.63
N PHE A 132 5.42 -11.29 -5.02
CA PHE A 132 4.55 -12.02 -4.12
C PHE A 132 5.35 -12.86 -3.12
N ASN A 133 6.41 -13.53 -3.59
CA ASN A 133 7.32 -14.26 -2.73
C ASN A 133 8.09 -13.34 -1.77
N GLU A 134 8.54 -12.18 -2.23
CA GLU A 134 9.15 -11.16 -1.37
C GLU A 134 8.20 -10.70 -0.26
N ALA A 135 6.92 -10.47 -0.60
CA ALA A 135 5.88 -10.08 0.36
C ALA A 135 5.68 -11.14 1.45
N ILE A 136 5.61 -12.42 1.07
CA ILE A 136 5.52 -13.56 2.01
C ILE A 136 6.74 -13.58 2.94
N GLN A 137 7.95 -13.51 2.37
CA GLN A 137 9.18 -13.58 3.16
C GLN A 137 9.29 -12.42 4.14
N HIS A 138 8.98 -11.19 3.71
CA HIS A 138 9.03 -10.02 4.58
C HIS A 138 8.00 -10.14 5.71
N CYS A 139 6.73 -10.43 5.40
CA CYS A 139 5.70 -10.57 6.43
C CYS A 139 6.03 -11.68 7.44
N ASN A 140 6.55 -12.82 6.97
CA ASN A 140 6.95 -13.93 7.85
C ASN A 140 8.09 -13.51 8.82
N ARG A 141 9.07 -12.72 8.38
CA ARG A 141 10.17 -12.23 9.25
C ARG A 141 9.66 -11.38 10.42
N VAL A 142 8.53 -10.69 10.23
CA VAL A 142 7.89 -9.87 11.28
C VAL A 142 6.73 -10.61 11.97
N GLY A 143 6.66 -11.94 11.84
CA GLY A 143 5.67 -12.77 12.51
C GLY A 143 4.24 -12.63 11.96
N ARG A 144 4.09 -12.24 10.70
CA ARG A 144 2.81 -12.04 10.01
C ARG A 144 2.67 -12.93 8.79
N HIS A 145 1.44 -13.20 8.38
CA HIS A 145 1.14 -13.92 7.15
C HIS A 145 0.72 -12.95 6.05
N PHE A 146 1.09 -13.24 4.81
CA PHE A 146 0.69 -12.46 3.64
C PHE A 146 -0.05 -13.36 2.63
N PRO A 147 -1.13 -12.88 1.98
CA PRO A 147 -1.93 -11.70 2.33
C PRO A 147 -2.87 -12.00 3.51
N SER A 148 -2.95 -11.09 4.48
CA SER A 148 -3.84 -11.16 5.66
C SER A 148 -5.10 -10.29 5.52
N ILE A 149 -5.05 -9.23 4.70
CA ILE A 149 -6.14 -8.26 4.58
C ILE A 149 -7.19 -8.74 3.60
N HIS A 150 -8.42 -8.91 4.08
CA HIS A 150 -9.48 -9.63 3.35
C HIS A 150 -9.79 -9.07 1.94
N PRO A 151 -10.02 -7.76 1.73
CA PRO A 151 -10.23 -7.24 0.37
C PRO A 151 -9.01 -7.43 -0.54
N GLN A 152 -7.80 -7.37 0.02
CA GLN A 152 -6.56 -7.52 -0.75
C GLN A 152 -6.37 -8.97 -1.19
N GLN A 153 -6.72 -9.95 -0.35
CA GLN A 153 -6.72 -11.37 -0.74
C GLN A 153 -7.59 -11.60 -1.99
N GLU A 154 -8.78 -10.99 -2.04
CA GLU A 154 -9.71 -11.14 -3.16
C GLU A 154 -9.15 -10.53 -4.45
N ALA A 155 -8.64 -9.30 -4.37
CA ALA A 155 -8.02 -8.62 -5.51
C ALA A 155 -6.77 -9.36 -6.01
N LEU A 156 -5.89 -9.81 -5.11
CA LEU A 156 -4.68 -10.54 -5.45
C LEU A 156 -5.00 -11.91 -6.07
N LEU A 157 -6.06 -12.60 -5.60
CA LEU A 157 -6.49 -13.86 -6.21
C LEU A 157 -6.97 -13.63 -7.64
N GLN A 158 -7.73 -12.56 -7.89
CA GLN A 158 -8.17 -12.23 -9.24
C GLN A 158 -7.00 -11.94 -10.18
N ILE A 159 -6.01 -11.16 -9.73
CA ILE A 159 -4.79 -10.88 -10.51
C ILE A 159 -4.00 -12.16 -10.78
N ALA A 160 -3.80 -12.99 -9.75
CA ALA A 160 -3.08 -14.24 -9.91
C ALA A 160 -3.77 -15.19 -10.91
N LEU A 161 -5.11 -15.20 -10.96
CA LEU A 161 -5.89 -15.91 -11.98
C LEU A 161 -5.69 -15.33 -13.38
N ASN A 162 -5.69 -14.01 -13.53
CA ASN A 162 -5.47 -13.33 -14.81
C ASN A 162 -4.07 -13.62 -15.36
N LEU A 163 -3.07 -13.76 -14.48
CA LEU A 163 -1.68 -14.03 -14.82
C LEU A 163 -1.31 -15.52 -14.89
N ASP A 164 -2.25 -16.43 -14.60
CA ASP A 164 -1.97 -17.87 -14.48
C ASP A 164 -0.84 -18.20 -13.47
N ALA A 165 -0.74 -17.44 -12.37
CA ALA A 165 0.26 -17.59 -11.32
C ALA A 165 -0.13 -18.69 -10.30
N LEU A 166 -0.02 -19.95 -10.71
CA LEU A 166 -0.59 -21.12 -10.01
C LEU A 166 -0.19 -21.25 -8.52
N GLU A 167 1.07 -21.00 -8.18
CA GLU A 167 1.51 -21.07 -6.77
C GLU A 167 0.90 -19.95 -5.93
N CYS A 168 0.85 -18.73 -6.48
CA CYS A 168 0.20 -17.59 -5.84
C CYS A 168 -1.29 -17.87 -5.65
N ILE A 169 -1.98 -18.42 -6.67
CA ILE A 169 -3.39 -18.81 -6.59
C ILE A 169 -3.60 -19.77 -5.40
N ARG A 170 -2.83 -20.86 -5.32
CA ARG A 170 -2.94 -21.84 -4.23
C ARG A 170 -2.73 -21.21 -2.86
N HIS A 171 -1.69 -20.40 -2.73
CA HIS A 171 -1.37 -19.72 -1.47
C HIS A 171 -2.50 -18.80 -1.00
N ILE A 172 -3.02 -17.97 -1.90
CA ILE A 172 -4.09 -17.01 -1.58
C ILE A 172 -5.40 -17.75 -1.29
N MET A 173 -5.72 -18.81 -2.04
CA MET A 173 -6.90 -19.64 -1.77
C MET A 173 -6.89 -20.19 -0.34
N ASN A 174 -5.76 -20.75 0.11
CA ASN A 174 -5.63 -21.28 1.47
C ASN A 174 -5.87 -20.18 2.52
N ALA A 175 -5.33 -18.98 2.30
CA ALA A 175 -5.56 -17.84 3.17
C ALA A 175 -7.05 -17.46 3.25
N ILE A 176 -7.75 -17.36 2.11
CA ILE A 176 -9.18 -17.03 2.05
C ILE A 176 -10.06 -18.14 2.65
N GLN A 177 -9.70 -19.41 2.48
CA GLN A 177 -10.48 -20.53 3.03
C GLN A 177 -10.41 -20.60 4.55
N SER A 178 -9.32 -20.11 5.15
CA SER A 178 -9.12 -20.10 6.60
C SER A 178 -10.03 -19.09 7.32
N ARG A 179 -10.49 -18.03 6.64
CA ARG A 179 -11.34 -16.99 7.24
C ARG A 179 -12.82 -17.36 7.23
N LYS A 180 -13.56 -16.91 8.25
CA LYS A 180 -15.02 -17.02 8.33
C LYS A 180 -15.62 -15.70 8.83
N PRO A 181 -16.77 -15.25 8.29
CA PRO A 181 -17.55 -15.83 7.18
C PRO A 181 -16.98 -15.50 5.79
N ILE A 182 -17.40 -16.26 4.77
CA ILE A 182 -17.03 -16.05 3.36
C ILE A 182 -18.27 -15.67 2.56
N SER A 183 -18.21 -14.55 1.83
CA SER A 183 -19.33 -14.06 0.99
C SER A 183 -19.57 -14.97 -0.22
N ARG A 184 -20.77 -14.87 -0.82
CA ARG A 184 -21.09 -15.64 -2.04
C ARG A 184 -20.14 -15.32 -3.20
N ALA A 185 -19.77 -14.05 -3.38
CA ALA A 185 -18.84 -13.62 -4.42
C ALA A 185 -17.47 -14.31 -4.24
N VAL A 186 -16.96 -14.36 -3.01
CA VAL A 186 -15.67 -14.99 -2.71
C VAL A 186 -15.72 -16.50 -2.90
N LYS A 187 -16.85 -17.16 -2.61
CA LYS A 187 -17.03 -18.59 -2.92
C LYS A 187 -16.95 -18.88 -4.42
N LEU A 188 -17.50 -18.00 -5.26
CA LEU A 188 -17.42 -18.13 -6.72
C LEU A 188 -15.98 -17.96 -7.20
N LEU A 189 -15.26 -16.96 -6.67
CA LEU A 189 -13.84 -16.75 -6.98
C LEU A 189 -12.98 -17.95 -6.58
N LEU A 190 -13.20 -18.53 -5.40
CA LEU A 190 -12.52 -19.76 -4.96
C LEU A 190 -12.83 -20.96 -5.86
N LYS A 191 -14.06 -21.08 -6.38
CA LYS A 191 -14.43 -22.15 -7.32
C LYS A 191 -13.65 -22.02 -8.63
N GLN A 192 -13.60 -20.82 -9.20
CA GLN A 192 -12.81 -20.53 -10.41
C GLN A 192 -11.33 -20.86 -10.19
N ALA A 193 -10.79 -20.48 -9.03
CA ALA A 193 -9.39 -20.74 -8.68
C ALA A 193 -9.09 -22.23 -8.51
N ALA A 194 -10.02 -23.00 -7.94
CA ALA A 194 -9.92 -24.45 -7.80
C ALA A 194 -9.93 -25.15 -9.16
N GLU A 195 -10.86 -24.78 -10.05
CA GLU A 195 -10.94 -25.31 -11.42
C GLU A 195 -9.63 -25.03 -12.19
N LYS A 196 -9.11 -23.80 -12.06
CA LYS A 196 -7.83 -23.42 -12.68
C LYS A 196 -6.66 -24.25 -12.15
N SER A 197 -6.59 -24.48 -10.83
CA SER A 197 -5.49 -25.22 -10.21
C SER A 197 -5.49 -26.72 -10.56
N GLN A 198 -6.65 -27.31 -10.85
CA GLN A 198 -6.80 -28.72 -11.24
C GLN A 198 -6.47 -28.99 -12.72
N LEU A 199 -6.55 -27.97 -13.58
CA LEU A 199 -6.23 -28.11 -15.00
C LEU A 199 -4.71 -28.25 -15.29
N PHE A 200 -3.86 -27.95 -14.30
CA PHE A 200 -2.41 -27.94 -14.44
C PHE A 200 -1.69 -28.79 -13.38
N SER A 201 -2.42 -29.69 -12.70
CA SER A 201 -1.91 -30.71 -11.78
C SER A 201 -1.85 -32.07 -12.46
#